data_AF-A0A4V0HU48-F1
#
_entry.id   AF-A0A4V0HU48-F1
#
_cell.length_a   1.000
_cell.length_b   1.000
_cell.length_c   1.000
_cell.angle_alpha   90.00
_cell.angle_beta   90.00
_cell.angle_gamma   90.00
#
_symmetry.space_group_name_H-M   'P 1'
#
loop_
_entity.id
_entity.type
_entity.pdbx_description
1 polymer ?
#
loop_
_entity_poly.entity_id
_entity_poly.type
_entity_poly.pdbx_seq_one_letter_code
_entity_poly.pdbx_strand_id
1 'polypeptide(L)'
;MFKSVEYAGFESHPELRATAERLTPVLGNEIRTWRDQVSVEWRPGPDAMPGSLELTLTLTLENGVAGEASGTFTSDDLGEAWLERSRCRWVWDGLLEVLLDKQHQRTEEYLSAPAEV
;
A
#
# COMPACT_ATOMS: atom_id res chain seq x y z
N MET A 1 -8.72 -0.10 12.58
CA MET A 1 -9.21 0.70 11.45
C MET A 1 -8.01 1.36 10.80
N PHE A 2 -8.04 1.64 9.50
CA PHE A 2 -6.97 2.38 8.82
C PHE A 2 -6.99 3.86 9.17
N LYS A 3 -5.88 4.57 8.95
CA LYS A 3 -5.83 6.04 9.08
C LYS A 3 -6.84 6.71 8.15
N SER A 4 -6.85 6.26 6.90
CA SER A 4 -7.85 6.61 5.89
C SER A 4 -8.02 5.45 4.92
N VAL A 5 -9.21 5.33 4.33
CA VAL A 5 -9.49 4.42 3.22
C VAL A 5 -10.26 5.20 2.17
N GLU A 6 -9.71 5.29 0.96
CA GLU A 6 -10.32 5.95 -0.18
C GLU A 6 -10.61 4.95 -1.31
N TYR A 7 -11.78 5.09 -1.93
CA TYR A 7 -12.20 4.30 -3.09
C TYR A 7 -12.47 5.28 -4.24
N ALA A 8 -11.49 5.49 -5.10
CA ALA A 8 -11.53 6.53 -6.14
C ALA A 8 -11.70 5.94 -7.55
N GLY A 9 -12.49 6.58 -8.39
CA GLY A 9 -12.60 6.25 -9.82
C GLY A 9 -13.50 5.05 -10.17
N PHE A 10 -14.37 4.61 -9.26
CA PHE A 10 -15.25 3.44 -9.47
C PHE A 10 -16.60 3.76 -10.11
N GLU A 11 -16.83 4.96 -10.64
CA GLU A 11 -18.13 5.41 -11.14
C GLU A 11 -18.75 4.46 -12.18
N SER A 12 -17.90 3.84 -13.02
CA SER A 12 -18.30 2.87 -14.04
C SER A 12 -18.03 1.41 -13.67
N HIS A 13 -17.51 1.12 -12.47
CA HIS A 13 -17.04 -0.22 -12.07
C HIS A 13 -17.45 -0.60 -10.62
N PRO A 14 -18.76 -0.65 -10.30
CA PRO A 14 -19.24 -0.92 -8.94
C PRO A 14 -18.82 -2.31 -8.41
N GLU A 15 -18.62 -3.29 -9.28
CA GLU A 15 -18.13 -4.63 -8.93
C GLU A 15 -16.68 -4.62 -8.45
N LEU A 16 -15.82 -3.78 -9.04
CA LEU A 16 -14.45 -3.60 -8.59
C LEU A 16 -14.41 -2.89 -7.23
N ARG A 17 -15.31 -1.91 -7.02
CA ARG A 17 -15.46 -1.27 -5.71
C ARG A 17 -15.84 -2.27 -4.63
N ALA A 18 -16.84 -3.11 -4.89
CA ALA A 18 -17.26 -4.14 -3.93
C ALA A 18 -16.10 -5.12 -3.62
N THR A 19 -15.27 -5.42 -4.61
CA THR A 19 -14.06 -6.22 -4.42
C THR A 19 -13.04 -5.51 -3.53
N ALA A 20 -12.77 -4.23 -3.76
CA ALA A 20 -11.88 -3.41 -2.93
C ALA A 20 -12.36 -3.33 -1.47
N GLU A 21 -13.66 -3.11 -1.27
CA GLU A 21 -14.29 -3.07 0.06
C GLU A 21 -14.14 -4.42 0.78
N ARG A 22 -14.28 -5.55 0.05
CA ARG A 22 -14.06 -6.90 0.58
C ARG A 22 -12.59 -7.18 0.92
N LEU A 23 -11.64 -6.66 0.14
CA LEU A 23 -10.20 -6.86 0.37
C LEU A 23 -9.64 -5.98 1.49
N THR A 24 -10.27 -4.84 1.78
CA THR A 24 -9.84 -3.91 2.84
C THR A 24 -9.65 -4.59 4.22
N PRO A 25 -10.57 -5.44 4.73
CA PRO A 25 -10.32 -6.18 5.97
C PRO A 25 -9.22 -7.25 5.85
N VAL A 26 -9.01 -7.82 4.66
CA VAL A 26 -7.91 -8.78 4.40
C VAL A 26 -6.57 -8.08 4.56
N LEU A 27 -6.41 -6.92 3.90
CA LEU A 27 -5.24 -6.05 4.04
C LEU A 27 -5.00 -5.66 5.51
N GLY A 28 -6.07 -5.34 6.25
CA GLY A 28 -5.98 -4.99 7.67
C GLY A 28 -5.40 -6.11 8.54
N ASN A 29 -5.64 -7.37 8.18
CA ASN A 29 -5.10 -8.53 8.89
C ASN A 29 -3.62 -8.79 8.58
N GLU A 30 -3.14 -8.38 7.40
CA GLU A 30 -1.73 -8.48 7.03
C GLU A 30 -0.90 -7.38 7.71
N ILE A 31 -1.40 -6.14 7.75
CA ILE A 31 -0.67 -4.98 8.33
C ILE A 31 -0.68 -5.00 9.87
N ARG A 32 -1.73 -5.57 10.49
CA ARG A 32 -1.86 -5.76 11.94
C ARG A 32 -1.70 -4.46 12.75
N THR A 33 -0.57 -4.31 13.45
CA THR A 33 -0.31 -3.26 14.44
C THR A 33 -0.19 -1.87 13.82
N TRP A 34 0.26 -1.78 12.56
CA TRP A 34 0.48 -0.50 11.88
C TRP A 34 -0.77 0.05 11.20
N ARG A 35 -1.88 -0.68 11.22
CA ARG A 35 -3.05 -0.39 10.37
C ARG A 35 -3.57 1.03 10.58
N ASP A 36 -3.59 1.52 11.80
CA ASP A 36 -4.12 2.84 12.17
C ASP A 36 -3.25 4.02 11.73
N GLN A 37 -2.05 3.74 11.22
CA GLN A 37 -1.12 4.74 10.67
C GLN A 37 -1.09 4.73 9.14
N VAL A 38 -1.58 3.66 8.52
CA VAL A 38 -1.55 3.48 7.07
C VAL A 38 -2.78 4.09 6.42
N SER A 39 -2.53 4.88 5.38
CA SER A 39 -3.54 5.37 4.44
C SER A 39 -3.63 4.41 3.25
N VAL A 40 -4.86 4.09 2.86
CA VAL A 40 -5.17 3.12 1.81
C VAL A 40 -5.96 3.82 0.70
N GLU A 41 -5.52 3.68 -0.54
CA GLU A 41 -6.27 4.10 -1.73
C GLU A 41 -6.49 2.87 -2.62
N TRP A 42 -7.75 2.67 -3.02
CA TRP A 42 -8.13 1.69 -4.03
C TRP A 42 -8.64 2.40 -5.27
N ARG A 43 -8.25 1.90 -6.44
CA ARG A 43 -8.72 2.37 -7.75
C ARG A 43 -8.97 1.20 -8.69
N PRO A 44 -9.81 1.32 -9.73
CA PRO A 44 -9.71 0.43 -10.87
C PRO A 44 -8.28 0.49 -11.42
N GLY A 45 -7.75 -0.65 -11.84
CA GLY A 45 -6.47 -0.69 -12.51
C GLY A 45 -6.49 0.02 -13.87
N PRO A 46 -5.31 0.21 -14.47
CA PRO A 46 -5.17 0.98 -15.70
C PRO A 46 -5.93 0.35 -16.87
N ASP A 47 -6.29 1.16 -17.87
CA ASP A 47 -7.02 0.72 -19.08
C ASP A 47 -6.32 -0.44 -19.83
N ALA A 48 -5.00 -0.55 -19.69
CA ALA A 48 -4.22 -1.66 -20.25
C ALA A 48 -4.51 -3.03 -19.58
N MET A 49 -5.14 -3.03 -18.40
CA MET A 49 -5.50 -4.20 -17.61
C MET A 49 -6.96 -4.08 -17.12
N PRO A 50 -7.94 -4.18 -18.02
CA PRO A 50 -9.34 -4.02 -17.67
C PRO A 50 -9.79 -5.07 -16.65
N GLY A 51 -10.59 -4.65 -15.68
CA GLY A 51 -11.06 -5.54 -14.60
C GLY A 51 -10.03 -5.82 -13.50
N SER A 52 -8.86 -5.19 -13.54
CA SER A 52 -7.90 -5.22 -12.43
C SER A 52 -8.19 -4.14 -11.39
N LEU A 53 -7.59 -4.29 -10.22
CA LEU A 53 -7.73 -3.36 -9.10
C LEU A 53 -6.34 -2.90 -8.65
N GLU A 54 -6.15 -1.61 -8.41
CA GLU A 54 -4.91 -1.04 -7.89
C GLU A 54 -5.07 -0.68 -6.41
N LEU A 55 -4.06 -1.06 -5.62
CA LEU A 55 -3.90 -0.71 -4.22
C LEU A 55 -2.69 0.19 -4.07
N THR A 56 -2.86 1.33 -3.43
CA THR A 56 -1.75 2.18 -2.97
C THR A 56 -1.78 2.28 -1.45
N LEU A 57 -0.62 2.07 -0.82
CA LEU A 57 -0.42 2.20 0.62
C LEU A 57 0.54 3.36 0.88
N THR A 58 0.17 4.24 1.80
CA THR A 58 1.04 5.34 2.25
C THR A 58 1.20 5.28 3.77
N LEU A 59 2.45 5.44 4.23
CA LEU A 59 2.78 5.51 5.65
C LEU A 59 3.82 6.61 5.91
N THR A 60 3.58 7.40 6.95
CA THR A 60 4.55 8.38 7.46
C THR A 60 4.92 8.00 8.88
N LEU A 61 6.20 7.73 9.12
CA LEU A 61 6.77 7.43 10.43
C LEU A 61 6.85 8.69 11.30
N GLU A 62 6.91 8.51 12.63
CA GLU A 62 6.99 9.61 13.60
C GLU A 62 8.18 10.54 13.38
N ASN A 63 9.28 10.01 12.83
CA ASN A 63 10.47 10.78 12.51
C ASN A 63 10.35 11.59 11.19
N GLY A 64 9.19 11.55 10.53
CA GLY A 64 8.90 12.28 9.30
C GLY A 64 9.23 11.53 7.99
N VAL A 65 9.80 10.32 8.04
CA VAL A 65 10.02 9.53 6.83
C VAL A 65 8.70 9.01 6.29
N ALA A 66 8.42 9.31 5.03
CA ALA A 66 7.21 8.86 4.34
C ALA A 66 7.54 7.90 3.20
N GLY A 67 6.74 6.85 3.08
CA GLY A 67 6.83 5.83 2.04
C GLY A 67 5.48 5.63 1.36
N GLU A 68 5.54 5.18 0.11
CA GLU A 68 4.39 4.81 -0.70
C GLU A 68 4.75 3.57 -1.50
N ALA A 69 3.82 2.64 -1.63
CA ALA A 69 3.94 1.50 -2.54
C ALA A 69 2.58 1.15 -3.14
N SER A 70 2.59 0.73 -4.40
CA SER A 70 1.39 0.34 -5.14
C SER A 70 1.52 -1.07 -5.70
N GLY A 71 0.39 -1.75 -5.84
CA GLY A 71 0.32 -3.03 -6.52
C GLY A 71 -1.03 -3.28 -7.17
N THR A 72 -1.00 -4.10 -8.22
CA THR A 72 -2.18 -4.44 -9.02
C THR A 72 -2.64 -5.87 -8.68
N PHE A 73 -3.95 -6.02 -8.51
CA PHE A 73 -4.66 -7.29 -8.39
C PHE A 73 -5.29 -7.58 -9.74
N THR A 74 -4.85 -8.64 -10.40
CA THR A 74 -5.48 -9.14 -11.63
C THR A 74 -6.60 -10.13 -11.30
N SER A 75 -7.38 -10.53 -12.30
CA SER A 75 -8.40 -11.57 -12.14
C SER A 75 -7.85 -12.88 -11.55
N ASP A 76 -6.60 -13.22 -11.89
CA ASP A 76 -5.94 -14.42 -11.37
C ASP A 76 -5.64 -14.30 -9.87
N ASP A 77 -5.27 -13.10 -9.39
CA ASP A 77 -5.02 -12.84 -7.97
C ASP A 77 -6.31 -12.89 -7.13
N LEU A 78 -7.46 -12.64 -7.74
CA LEU A 78 -8.77 -12.56 -7.08
C LEU A 78 -9.54 -13.89 -7.07
N GLY A 79 -8.93 -14.97 -7.59
CA GLY A 79 -9.55 -16.28 -7.67
C GLY A 79 -9.52 -17.10 -6.37
N GLU A 80 -8.52 -16.87 -5.51
CA GLU A 80 -8.31 -17.65 -4.28
C GLU A 80 -7.91 -16.77 -3.08
N ALA A 81 -8.49 -17.06 -1.91
CA ALA A 81 -8.26 -16.26 -0.70
C ALA A 81 -6.79 -16.20 -0.22
N TRP A 82 -5.95 -17.17 -0.58
CA TRP A 82 -4.51 -17.11 -0.24
C TRP A 82 -3.74 -16.23 -1.23
N LEU A 83 -4.15 -16.13 -2.49
CA LEU A 83 -3.57 -15.22 -3.48
C LEU A 83 -3.86 -13.77 -3.10
N GLU A 84 -5.12 -13.48 -2.72
CA GLU A 84 -5.53 -12.16 -2.23
C GLU A 84 -4.68 -11.69 -1.04
N ARG A 85 -4.48 -12.57 -0.05
CA ARG A 85 -3.63 -12.32 1.11
C ARG A 85 -2.17 -12.12 0.71
N SER A 86 -1.65 -12.99 -0.15
CA SER A 86 -0.28 -12.90 -0.66
C SER A 86 -0.04 -11.58 -1.36
N ARG A 87 -0.99 -11.11 -2.18
CA ARG A 87 -0.88 -9.84 -2.90
C ARG A 87 -0.97 -8.64 -1.95
N CYS A 88 -1.89 -8.65 -0.99
CA CYS A 88 -1.95 -7.60 0.05
C CYS A 88 -0.61 -7.50 0.81
N ARG A 89 -0.08 -8.66 1.22
CA ARG A 89 1.21 -8.73 1.91
C ARG A 89 2.36 -8.23 1.04
N TRP A 90 2.39 -8.58 -0.24
CA TRP A 90 3.43 -8.14 -1.16
C TRP A 90 3.50 -6.61 -1.29
N VAL A 91 2.35 -5.93 -1.40
CA VAL A 91 2.30 -4.45 -1.44
C VAL A 91 2.76 -3.85 -0.12
N TRP A 92 2.39 -4.47 1.01
CA TRP A 92 2.84 -4.05 2.33
C TRP A 92 4.36 -4.21 2.52
N ASP A 93 4.92 -5.37 2.14
CA ASP A 93 6.36 -5.63 2.22
C ASP A 93 7.13 -4.62 1.34
N GLY A 94 6.62 -4.29 0.15
CA GLY A 94 7.19 -3.24 -0.70
C GLY A 94 7.19 -1.85 -0.06
N LEU A 95 6.12 -1.47 0.66
CA LEU A 95 6.10 -0.22 1.43
C LEU A 95 7.15 -0.21 2.54
N LEU A 96 7.34 -1.33 3.23
CA LEU A 96 8.35 -1.45 4.28
C LEU A 96 9.78 -1.32 3.70
N GLU A 97 10.05 -1.93 2.55
CA GLU A 97 11.33 -1.78 1.85
C GLU A 97 11.62 -0.31 1.50
N VAL A 98 10.64 0.41 0.92
CA VAL A 98 10.77 1.85 0.62
C VAL A 98 11.10 2.68 1.86
N LEU A 99 10.46 2.37 2.99
CA LEU A 99 10.70 3.08 4.26
C LEU A 99 12.09 2.78 4.83
N LEU A 100 12.53 1.52 4.76
CA LEU A 100 13.86 1.10 5.22
C LEU A 100 14.96 1.79 4.40
N ASP A 101 14.83 1.81 3.08
CA ASP A 101 15.79 2.47 2.19
C ASP A 101 15.89 3.97 2.47
N LYS A 102 14.75 4.65 2.62
CA LYS A 102 14.73 6.09 2.97
C LYS A 102 15.34 6.37 4.34
N GLN A 103 15.12 5.49 5.31
CA GLN A 103 15.76 5.62 6.62
C GLN A 103 17.26 5.38 6.59
N HIS A 104 17.70 4.41 5.78
CA HIS A 104 19.11 4.17 5.57
C HIS A 104 19.79 5.39 4.94
N GLN A 105 19.22 5.92 3.86
CA GLN A 105 19.73 7.12 3.17
C GLN A 105 19.86 8.31 4.12
N ARG A 106 18.83 8.60 4.93
CA ARG A 106 18.87 9.70 5.90
C ARG A 106 19.96 9.51 6.96
N THR A 107 20.20 8.27 7.38
CA THR A 107 21.25 7.95 8.34
C THR A 107 22.63 8.17 7.73
N GLU A 108 22.84 7.77 6.48
CA GLU A 108 24.09 8.01 5.75
C GLU A 108 24.36 9.50 5.54
N GLU A 109 23.34 10.29 5.19
CA GLU A 109 23.44 11.75 5.07
C GLU A 109 23.84 12.40 6.39
N TYR A 110 23.23 11.98 7.51
CA TYR A 110 23.56 12.50 8.84
C TYR A 110 24.99 12.17 9.26
N LEU A 111 25.45 10.94 9.00
CA LEU A 111 26.80 10.49 9.35
C LEU A 111 27.89 11.06 8.42
N SER A 112 27.53 11.43 7.19
CA SER A 112 28.47 11.98 6.20
C SER A 112 28.52 13.52 6.23
N ALA A 113 27.65 14.18 7.00
CA ALA A 113 27.69 15.61 7.18
C ALA A 113 28.99 16.00 7.90
N PRO A 114 29.83 16.90 7.34
CA PRO A 114 31.01 17.37 8.02
C PRO A 114 30.58 18.03 9.34
N ALA A 115 31.23 17.68 10.44
CA ALA A 115 31.05 18.40 11.69
C ALA A 115 31.33 19.89 11.42
N GLU A 116 30.34 20.75 11.64
CA GLU A 116 30.59 22.19 11.70
C GLU A 116 31.58 22.40 12.86
N VAL A 117 32.85 22.68 12.51
CA VAL A 117 33.92 23.09 13.43
C VAL A 117 34.06 24.60 13.40
#